data_AF-A0A2T0X9M5-F1
#
_entry.id   AF-A0A2T0X9M5-F1
#
_cell.length_a   1.000
_cell.length_b   1.000
_cell.length_c   1.000
_cell.angle_alpha   90.00
_cell.angle_beta   90.00
_cell.angle_gamma   90.00
#
_symmetry.space_group_name_H-M   'P 1'
#
loop_
_entity.id
_entity.type
_entity.pdbx_description
1 polymer ?
#
loop_
_entity_poly.entity_id
_entity_poly.type
_entity_poly.pdbx_seq_one_letter_code
_entity_poly.pdbx_strand_id
1 'polypeptide(L)'
;MLRSLKAALAVVLALGAPALAPTLAVADPAAELAQVRAVLDRYADISVARADGWRPFGGDEPLMGQHWYRDGGPDYAGSDARLDFAQPSNLMYTEIGGRQVLTGAAFVVRLRHGEALPAGFTGGGDRWHVHDFEGAFEAATEDRPFLRGLGNWWLDREYRNAGDDRGRLAMVHAWAGPIPNPDGPFASHNRLLPYLELGLPAEWANGAGMAAARGLVLATPDGCERTLEGPVWIANIPGGQERALLAGCAQAADHVRAALATGDRAAVDAAARGAWQSWEGFLDAQLTPDQKRRIAAMSEHGMDHGAH
;
A
#
# COMPACT_ATOMS: atom_id res chain seq x y z
N MET A 1 35.96 20.42 -80.83
CA MET A 1 36.08 20.55 -79.37
C MET A 1 35.07 19.61 -78.72
N LEU A 2 35.57 18.72 -77.83
CA LEU A 2 34.90 17.96 -76.75
C LEU A 2 33.66 17.10 -77.11
N ARG A 3 33.79 15.76 -77.23
CA ARG A 3 33.89 14.70 -76.19
C ARG A 3 32.55 14.25 -75.57
N SER A 4 32.18 13.02 -75.92
CA SER A 4 31.47 11.94 -75.19
C SER A 4 30.86 12.19 -73.81
N LEU A 5 29.73 11.53 -73.52
CA LEU A 5 29.67 10.42 -72.55
C LEU A 5 28.35 9.63 -72.64
N LYS A 6 28.45 8.30 -72.79
CA LYS A 6 27.38 7.32 -72.54
C LYS A 6 27.34 7.06 -71.03
N ALA A 7 26.19 7.21 -70.38
CA ALA A 7 26.00 6.77 -69.00
C ALA A 7 25.13 5.50 -69.00
N ALA A 8 25.73 4.40 -68.56
CA ALA A 8 25.05 3.13 -68.29
C ALA A 8 24.39 3.20 -66.90
N LEU A 9 23.12 2.81 -66.82
CA LEU A 9 22.36 2.71 -65.58
C LEU A 9 22.66 1.34 -64.94
N ALA A 10 23.42 1.33 -63.86
CA ALA A 10 23.60 0.16 -63.01
C ALA A 10 22.56 0.18 -61.89
N VAL A 11 21.58 -0.73 -61.95
CA VAL A 11 20.65 -0.99 -60.85
C VAL A 11 21.35 -1.91 -59.86
N VAL A 12 21.72 -1.35 -58.70
CA VAL A 12 22.19 -2.12 -57.54
C VAL A 12 20.97 -2.58 -56.75
N LEU A 13 20.63 -3.87 -56.83
CA LEU A 13 19.74 -4.50 -55.86
C LEU A 13 20.48 -4.64 -54.54
N ALA A 14 20.22 -3.73 -53.60
CA ALA A 14 20.60 -3.91 -52.21
C ALA A 14 19.64 -4.95 -51.59
N LEU A 15 20.16 -6.16 -51.34
CA LEU A 15 19.50 -7.15 -50.49
C LEU A 15 19.45 -6.57 -49.07
N GLY A 16 18.29 -6.02 -48.69
CA GLY A 16 18.03 -5.58 -47.33
C GLY A 16 18.02 -6.79 -46.40
N ALA A 17 19.01 -6.89 -45.52
CA ALA A 17 18.91 -7.79 -44.38
C ALA A 17 17.71 -7.34 -43.53
N PRO A 18 16.83 -8.25 -43.09
CA PRO A 18 15.76 -7.89 -42.17
C PRO A 18 16.42 -7.35 -40.90
N ALA A 19 16.16 -6.08 -40.58
CA ALA A 19 16.46 -5.55 -39.27
C ALA A 19 15.69 -6.42 -38.26
N LEU A 20 16.42 -7.25 -37.52
CA LEU A 20 15.87 -7.92 -36.34
C LEU A 20 15.33 -6.80 -35.45
N ALA A 21 14.00 -6.71 -35.36
CA ALA A 21 13.37 -5.86 -34.38
C ALA A 21 14.00 -6.23 -33.02
N PRO A 22 14.42 -5.25 -32.20
CA PRO A 22 14.88 -5.56 -30.86
C PRO A 22 13.76 -6.33 -30.19
N THR A 23 14.03 -7.59 -29.84
CA THR A 23 13.20 -8.35 -28.92
C THR A 23 13.12 -7.48 -27.67
N LEU A 24 11.94 -6.89 -27.43
CA LEU A 24 11.61 -6.25 -26.16
C LEU A 24 12.00 -7.26 -25.09
N ALA A 25 13.06 -6.97 -24.34
CA ALA A 25 13.47 -7.83 -23.24
C ALA A 25 12.24 -7.99 -22.36
N VAL A 26 11.75 -9.23 -22.24
CA VAL A 26 10.68 -9.54 -21.30
C VAL A 26 11.24 -9.14 -19.94
N ALA A 27 10.59 -8.18 -19.32
CA ALA A 27 11.03 -7.65 -18.06
C ALA A 27 11.06 -8.82 -17.03
N ASP A 28 12.08 -8.87 -16.17
CA ASP A 28 12.28 -9.91 -15.17
C ASP A 28 11.91 -9.42 -13.75
N PRO A 29 10.80 -9.88 -13.14
CA PRO A 29 10.38 -9.46 -11.80
C PRO A 29 11.44 -9.69 -10.72
N ALA A 30 12.27 -10.73 -10.88
CA ALA A 30 13.32 -11.02 -9.92
C ALA A 30 14.43 -9.97 -9.97
N ALA A 31 14.77 -9.47 -11.16
CA ALA A 31 15.77 -8.43 -11.33
C ALA A 31 15.30 -7.09 -10.75
N GLU A 32 14.02 -6.75 -10.92
CA GLU A 32 13.45 -5.51 -10.38
C GLU A 32 13.35 -5.56 -8.85
N LEU A 33 12.88 -6.68 -8.28
CA LEU A 33 12.89 -6.87 -6.83
C LEU A 33 14.31 -6.85 -6.25
N ALA A 34 15.30 -7.34 -6.99
CA ALA A 34 16.70 -7.22 -6.60
C ALA A 34 17.18 -5.77 -6.58
N GLN A 35 16.73 -4.93 -7.53
CA GLN A 35 17.02 -3.50 -7.53
C GLN A 35 16.38 -2.78 -6.33
N VAL A 36 15.10 -3.08 -6.04
CA VAL A 36 14.44 -2.55 -4.83
C VAL A 36 15.21 -2.96 -3.58
N ARG A 37 15.56 -4.25 -3.44
CA ARG A 37 16.30 -4.77 -2.29
C ARG A 37 17.65 -4.07 -2.11
N ALA A 38 18.41 -3.86 -3.19
CA ALA A 38 19.70 -3.18 -3.11
C ALA A 38 19.59 -1.75 -2.56
N VAL A 39 18.47 -1.05 -2.80
CA VAL A 39 18.21 0.26 -2.20
C VAL A 39 17.75 0.15 -0.75
N LEU A 40 16.89 -0.83 -0.45
CA LEU A 40 16.41 -1.08 0.91
C LEU A 40 17.55 -1.44 1.88
N ASP A 41 18.60 -2.13 1.42
CA ASP A 41 19.75 -2.50 2.26
C ASP A 41 20.41 -1.28 2.94
N ARG A 42 20.41 -0.11 2.29
CA ARG A 42 20.91 1.15 2.87
C ARG A 42 20.06 1.61 4.06
N TYR A 43 18.75 1.37 4.01
CA TYR A 43 17.77 1.89 4.96
C TYR A 43 17.32 0.85 5.99
N ALA A 44 18.02 -0.29 6.08
CA ALA A 44 17.77 -1.29 7.12
C ALA A 44 17.87 -0.68 8.53
N ASP A 45 18.77 0.29 8.72
CA ASP A 45 18.80 1.16 9.90
C ASP A 45 17.97 2.42 9.64
N ILE A 46 16.87 2.56 10.40
CA ILE A 46 15.96 3.70 10.30
C ILE A 46 16.64 5.06 10.58
N SER A 47 17.76 5.08 11.32
CA SER A 47 18.50 6.32 11.55
C SER A 47 19.10 6.88 10.25
N VAL A 48 19.47 6.01 9.30
CA VAL A 48 19.92 6.41 7.96
C VAL A 48 18.77 7.03 7.17
N ALA A 49 17.59 6.42 7.21
CA ALA A 49 16.40 6.97 6.55
C ALA A 49 16.07 8.38 7.11
N ARG A 50 16.08 8.55 8.43
CA ARG A 50 15.85 9.85 9.06
C ARG A 50 16.91 10.89 8.66
N ALA A 51 18.18 10.51 8.65
CA ALA A 51 19.27 11.38 8.23
C ALA A 51 19.15 11.82 6.76
N ASP A 52 18.65 10.93 5.91
CA ASP A 52 18.37 11.18 4.50
C ASP A 52 17.03 11.92 4.26
N GLY A 53 16.36 12.36 5.32
CA GLY A 53 15.17 13.21 5.26
C GLY A 53 13.84 12.47 5.15
N TRP A 54 13.83 11.15 5.34
CA TRP A 54 12.59 10.38 5.41
C TRP A 54 11.83 10.69 6.71
N ARG A 55 10.51 10.82 6.61
CA ARG A 55 9.59 11.15 7.72
C ARG A 55 8.39 10.21 7.68
N PRO A 56 7.83 9.85 8.84
CA PRO A 56 6.63 9.02 8.88
C PRO A 56 5.44 9.79 8.30
N PHE A 57 4.55 9.07 7.62
CA PHE A 57 3.26 9.56 7.18
C PHE A 57 2.20 8.55 7.58
N GLY A 58 1.21 9.01 8.35
CA GLY A 58 0.21 8.15 8.96
C GLY A 58 0.72 7.33 10.14
N GLY A 59 -0.17 6.49 10.68
CA GLY A 59 0.13 5.51 11.71
C GLY A 59 0.83 4.26 11.13
N ASP A 60 1.07 3.27 11.99
CA ASP A 60 1.44 1.93 11.54
C ASP A 60 0.17 1.23 11.03
N GLU A 61 0.05 1.09 9.71
CA GLU A 61 -1.14 0.50 9.09
C GLU A 61 -1.16 -1.02 9.31
N PRO A 62 -2.25 -1.58 9.85
CA PRO A 62 -2.39 -3.02 10.07
C PRO A 62 -1.94 -3.87 8.88
N LEU A 63 -0.99 -4.78 9.12
CA LEU A 63 -0.42 -5.69 8.12
C LEU A 63 0.42 -5.02 7.03
N MET A 64 0.64 -3.71 7.09
CA MET A 64 1.44 -2.96 6.11
C MET A 64 2.67 -2.31 6.74
N GLY A 65 2.57 -1.90 8.01
CA GLY A 65 3.58 -1.11 8.70
C GLY A 65 3.32 0.38 8.54
N GLN A 66 4.20 1.19 9.12
CA GLN A 66 4.24 2.64 8.94
C GLN A 66 4.97 3.00 7.64
N HIS A 67 4.33 3.85 6.83
CA HIS A 67 4.94 4.43 5.64
C HIS A 67 5.78 5.66 5.97
N TRP A 68 6.89 5.79 5.27
CA TRP A 68 7.81 6.92 5.38
C TRP A 68 8.01 7.52 4.00
N TYR A 69 7.86 8.84 3.88
CA TYR A 69 8.10 9.60 2.65
C TYR A 69 9.28 10.54 2.82
N ARG A 70 9.79 11.13 1.74
CA ARG A 70 10.78 12.20 1.79
C ARG A 70 10.40 13.35 0.85
N ASP A 71 10.75 14.57 1.25
CA ASP A 71 10.60 15.75 0.40
C ASP A 71 11.47 15.60 -0.86
N GLY A 72 10.94 15.94 -2.03
CA GLY A 72 11.64 15.74 -3.31
C GLY A 72 11.83 14.28 -3.71
N GLY A 73 11.04 13.36 -3.13
CA GLY A 73 10.89 11.99 -3.61
C GLY A 73 10.36 11.93 -5.06
N PRO A 74 10.38 10.74 -5.67
CA PRO A 74 9.89 10.56 -7.03
C PRO A 74 8.40 10.86 -7.13
N ASP A 75 8.01 11.58 -8.18
CA ASP A 75 6.63 11.90 -8.49
C ASP A 75 6.21 11.18 -9.77
N TYR A 76 5.77 9.92 -9.65
CA TYR A 76 5.29 9.14 -10.78
C TYR A 76 3.86 9.54 -11.14
N ALA A 77 3.60 9.81 -12.41
CA ALA A 77 2.31 10.27 -12.88
C ALA A 77 1.92 9.59 -14.20
N GLY A 78 0.68 9.12 -14.28
CA GLY A 78 0.12 8.50 -15.49
C GLY A 78 0.22 6.99 -15.52
N SER A 79 -0.73 6.36 -16.22
CA SER A 79 -0.76 4.91 -16.45
C SER A 79 0.47 4.38 -17.22
N ASP A 80 1.21 5.26 -17.90
CA ASP A 80 2.45 4.97 -18.63
C ASP A 80 3.71 5.36 -17.85
N ALA A 81 3.58 5.71 -16.57
CA ALA A 81 4.69 6.04 -15.70
C ALA A 81 5.73 4.92 -15.68
N ARG A 82 6.99 5.28 -15.91
CA ARG A 82 8.12 4.36 -15.76
C ARG A 82 8.66 4.47 -14.34
N LEU A 83 8.48 3.42 -13.56
CA LEU A 83 9.02 3.34 -12.21
C LEU A 83 10.55 3.22 -12.27
N ASP A 84 11.22 3.98 -11.40
CA ASP A 84 12.64 3.77 -11.12
C ASP A 84 12.72 2.98 -9.81
N PHE A 85 12.99 1.68 -9.90
CA PHE A 85 13.01 0.81 -8.71
C PHE A 85 14.11 1.15 -7.70
N ALA A 86 15.06 2.02 -8.07
CA ALA A 86 16.02 2.56 -7.12
C ALA A 86 15.51 3.79 -6.34
N GLN A 87 14.30 4.27 -6.66
CA GLN A 87 13.66 5.43 -6.04
C GLN A 87 12.25 5.04 -5.60
N PRO A 88 12.08 4.40 -4.43
CA PRO A 88 10.75 4.13 -3.92
C PRO A 88 10.03 5.45 -3.53
N SER A 89 8.70 5.47 -3.65
CA SER A 89 7.89 6.59 -3.15
C SER A 89 7.85 6.59 -1.62
N ASN A 90 7.74 5.40 -1.02
CA ASN A 90 7.73 5.22 0.43
C ASN A 90 8.65 4.09 0.88
N LEU A 91 9.31 4.25 2.02
CA LEU A 91 9.84 3.13 2.81
C LEU A 91 8.76 2.64 3.77
N MET A 92 8.80 1.36 4.14
CA MET A 92 7.85 0.77 5.07
C MET A 92 8.58 0.13 6.24
N TYR A 93 8.19 0.47 7.46
CA TYR A 93 8.75 -0.07 8.69
C TYR A 93 7.64 -0.59 9.60
N THR A 94 7.94 -1.56 10.45
CA THR A 94 7.04 -1.94 11.55
C THR A 94 7.86 -2.16 12.82
N GLU A 95 7.20 -2.10 13.98
CA GLU A 95 7.86 -2.34 15.26
C GLU A 95 7.81 -3.83 15.65
N ILE A 96 8.96 -4.51 15.65
CA ILE A 96 9.08 -5.90 16.10
C ILE A 96 10.03 -5.92 17.30
N GLY A 97 9.50 -6.35 18.46
CA GLY A 97 10.28 -6.42 19.70
C GLY A 97 10.89 -5.07 20.12
N GLY A 98 10.13 -3.97 19.97
CA GLY A 98 10.58 -2.61 20.31
C GLY A 98 11.59 -2.01 19.32
N ARG A 99 11.77 -2.63 18.15
CA ARG A 99 12.69 -2.16 17.11
C ARG A 99 11.95 -1.90 15.81
N GLN A 100 12.24 -0.77 15.19
CA GLN A 100 11.81 -0.48 13.83
C GLN A 100 12.55 -1.38 12.85
N VAL A 101 11.81 -2.23 12.14
CA VAL A 101 12.31 -3.17 11.14
C VAL A 101 11.75 -2.79 9.78
N LEU A 102 12.64 -2.60 8.81
CA LEU A 102 12.27 -2.34 7.43
C LEU A 102 11.52 -3.57 6.86
N THR A 103 10.30 -3.37 6.37
CA THR A 103 9.46 -4.44 5.80
C THR A 103 9.52 -4.44 4.27
N GLY A 104 9.66 -3.27 3.65
CA GLY A 104 9.69 -3.12 2.21
C GLY A 104 9.66 -1.66 1.74
N ALA A 105 9.19 -1.46 0.51
CA ALA A 105 8.90 -0.16 -0.07
C ALA A 105 7.52 -0.15 -0.73
N ALA A 106 6.99 1.04 -1.00
CA ALA A 106 5.84 1.21 -1.86
C ALA A 106 6.16 2.20 -3.00
N PHE A 107 5.54 1.96 -4.14
CA PHE A 107 5.56 2.85 -5.31
C PHE A 107 4.16 3.42 -5.49
N VAL A 108 4.09 4.73 -5.65
CA VAL A 108 2.84 5.47 -5.80
C VAL A 108 2.85 6.19 -7.15
N VAL A 109 1.81 5.95 -7.93
CA VAL A 109 1.57 6.61 -9.21
C VAL A 109 0.29 7.43 -9.11
N ARG A 110 0.39 8.73 -9.42
CA ARG A 110 -0.76 9.62 -9.45
C ARG A 110 -1.52 9.43 -10.76
N LEU A 111 -2.82 9.20 -10.65
CA LEU A 111 -3.73 8.91 -11.76
C LEU A 111 -4.86 9.92 -11.81
N ARG A 112 -5.30 10.26 -13.03
CA ARG A 112 -6.56 10.99 -13.21
C ARG A 112 -7.75 10.06 -12.95
N HIS A 113 -8.92 10.67 -12.80
CA HIS A 113 -10.17 9.93 -12.83
C HIS A 113 -10.30 9.13 -14.14
N GLY A 114 -10.65 7.85 -14.03
CA GLY A 114 -10.81 6.95 -15.16
C GLY A 114 -9.52 6.48 -15.85
N GLU A 115 -8.34 6.96 -15.44
CA GLU A 115 -7.09 6.38 -15.92
C GLU A 115 -6.90 4.95 -15.39
N ALA A 116 -6.36 4.10 -16.26
CA ALA A 116 -6.04 2.72 -15.92
C ALA A 116 -4.90 2.66 -14.90
N LEU A 117 -4.87 1.57 -14.12
CA LEU A 117 -3.73 1.27 -13.27
C LEU A 117 -2.46 1.15 -14.12
N PRO A 118 -1.31 1.64 -13.63
CA PRO A 118 -0.07 1.54 -14.37
C PRO A 118 0.29 0.08 -14.63
N ALA A 119 0.98 -0.16 -15.75
CA ALA A 119 1.76 -1.40 -15.86
C ALA A 119 2.82 -1.32 -14.75
N GLY A 120 2.84 -2.28 -13.83
CA GLY A 120 3.70 -2.15 -12.67
C GLY A 120 5.13 -2.57 -12.93
N PHE A 121 5.58 -3.60 -12.23
CA PHE A 121 6.91 -4.17 -12.36
C PHE A 121 7.03 -4.84 -13.75
N THR A 122 6.70 -6.12 -13.85
CA THR A 122 7.01 -6.91 -15.06
C THR A 122 5.88 -7.84 -15.49
N GLY A 123 4.69 -7.75 -14.88
CA GLY A 123 3.56 -8.58 -15.28
C GLY A 123 2.34 -8.46 -14.38
N GLY A 124 1.33 -9.31 -14.61
CA GLY A 124 0.08 -9.32 -13.85
C GLY A 124 0.17 -9.81 -12.39
N GLY A 125 1.39 -9.89 -11.83
CA GLY A 125 1.63 -10.28 -10.44
C GLY A 125 1.45 -9.14 -9.44
N ASP A 126 1.49 -7.89 -9.92
CA ASP A 126 1.36 -6.71 -9.08
C ASP A 126 -0.06 -6.55 -8.55
N ARG A 127 -0.20 -6.25 -7.26
CA ARG A 127 -1.49 -5.95 -6.65
C ARG A 127 -1.58 -4.47 -6.34
N TRP A 128 -1.91 -3.71 -7.39
CA TRP A 128 -2.25 -2.30 -7.27
C TRP A 128 -3.55 -2.10 -6.49
N HIS A 129 -3.56 -1.10 -5.62
CA HIS A 129 -4.77 -0.58 -4.99
C HIS A 129 -4.80 0.95 -5.11
N VAL A 130 -5.97 1.56 -5.00
CA VAL A 130 -6.15 3.00 -5.22
C VAL A 130 -6.70 3.67 -3.98
N HIS A 131 -5.98 4.70 -3.53
CA HIS A 131 -6.48 5.67 -2.56
C HIS A 131 -6.99 6.89 -3.31
N ASP A 132 -8.30 7.12 -3.28
CA ASP A 132 -8.91 8.31 -3.86
C ASP A 132 -8.94 9.41 -2.79
N PHE A 133 -7.91 10.26 -2.80
CA PHE A 133 -7.78 11.32 -1.79
C PHE A 133 -8.93 12.33 -1.87
N GLU A 134 -9.40 12.65 -3.08
CA GLU A 134 -10.48 13.61 -3.28
C GLU A 134 -11.81 13.02 -2.80
N GLY A 135 -12.10 11.77 -3.15
CA GLY A 135 -13.27 11.05 -2.66
C GLY A 135 -13.27 10.90 -1.14
N ALA A 136 -12.14 10.52 -0.54
CA ALA A 136 -11.98 10.41 0.90
C ALA A 136 -12.16 11.78 1.60
N PHE A 137 -11.59 12.85 1.05
CA PHE A 137 -11.74 14.20 1.58
C PHE A 137 -13.18 14.70 1.49
N GLU A 138 -13.87 14.47 0.36
CA GLU A 138 -15.26 14.85 0.17
C GLU A 138 -16.18 14.16 1.18
N ALA A 139 -15.97 12.85 1.39
CA ALA A 139 -16.69 12.04 2.35
C ALA A 139 -16.43 12.49 3.80
N ALA A 140 -15.16 12.74 4.15
CA ALA A 140 -14.75 13.15 5.50
C ALA A 140 -15.21 14.57 5.88
N THR A 141 -15.58 15.39 4.90
CA THR A 141 -15.99 16.79 5.12
C THR A 141 -17.46 17.06 4.80
N GLU A 142 -18.25 16.03 4.48
CA GLU A 142 -19.66 16.13 4.09
C GLU A 142 -20.53 16.92 5.06
N ASP A 143 -20.35 16.68 6.36
CA ASP A 143 -21.05 17.36 7.44
C ASP A 143 -20.20 18.45 8.12
N ARG A 144 -19.05 18.81 7.51
CA ARG A 144 -18.08 19.77 8.07
C ARG A 144 -17.88 20.95 7.11
N PRO A 145 -18.88 21.82 6.89
CA PRO A 145 -18.87 22.83 5.82
C PRO A 145 -17.68 23.80 5.87
N PHE A 146 -17.23 24.15 7.08
CA PHE A 146 -16.05 25.00 7.25
C PHE A 146 -14.75 24.31 6.82
N LEU A 147 -14.54 23.05 7.24
CA LEU A 147 -13.37 22.26 6.83
C LEU A 147 -13.40 21.96 5.33
N ARG A 148 -14.59 21.64 4.80
CA ARG A 148 -14.81 21.47 3.36
C ARG A 148 -14.39 22.71 2.59
N GLY A 149 -14.83 23.90 3.01
CA GLY A 149 -14.49 25.16 2.36
C GLY A 149 -12.98 25.44 2.33
N LEU A 150 -12.32 25.26 3.48
CA LEU A 150 -10.86 25.45 3.57
C LEU A 150 -10.08 24.42 2.74
N GLY A 151 -10.45 23.14 2.83
CA GLY A 151 -9.75 22.10 2.11
C GLY A 151 -10.01 22.14 0.60
N ASN A 152 -11.22 22.51 0.15
CA ASN A 152 -11.47 22.77 -1.27
C ASN A 152 -10.64 23.94 -1.79
N TRP A 153 -10.53 25.04 -1.04
CA TRP A 153 -9.66 26.14 -1.44
C TRP A 153 -8.18 25.70 -1.56
N TRP A 154 -7.70 24.87 -0.63
CA TRP A 154 -6.34 24.34 -0.67
C TRP A 154 -6.13 23.38 -1.84
N LEU A 155 -7.06 22.43 -2.03
CA LEU A 155 -7.07 21.52 -3.19
C LEU A 155 -7.08 22.32 -4.49
N ASP A 156 -7.94 23.32 -4.61
CA ASP A 156 -8.00 24.15 -5.82
C ASP A 156 -6.67 24.86 -6.07
N ARG A 157 -6.02 25.38 -5.01
CA ARG A 157 -4.78 26.14 -5.13
C ARG A 157 -3.55 25.28 -5.44
N GLU A 158 -3.39 24.15 -4.76
CA GLU A 158 -2.16 23.33 -4.82
C GLU A 158 -2.33 22.12 -5.74
N TYR A 159 -3.57 21.71 -6.02
CA TYR A 159 -3.89 20.42 -6.60
C TYR A 159 -4.62 20.52 -7.94
N ARG A 160 -5.84 21.08 -7.96
CA ARG A 160 -6.69 21.10 -9.16
C ARG A 160 -6.27 22.16 -10.19
N ASN A 161 -6.00 23.40 -9.75
CA ASN A 161 -5.68 24.49 -10.67
C ASN A 161 -4.17 24.67 -10.92
N ALA A 162 -3.32 24.23 -9.99
CA ALA A 162 -1.87 24.33 -10.12
C ALA A 162 -1.17 22.98 -10.36
N GLY A 163 -1.89 21.86 -10.21
CA GLY A 163 -1.39 20.51 -10.46
C GLY A 163 -1.90 19.92 -11.78
N ASP A 164 -1.90 18.60 -11.88
CA ASP A 164 -2.24 17.82 -13.09
C ASP A 164 -3.57 17.04 -12.99
N ASP A 165 -4.34 17.32 -11.93
CA ASP A 165 -5.67 16.75 -11.63
C ASP A 165 -5.68 15.21 -11.41
N ARG A 166 -4.61 14.69 -10.81
CA ARG A 166 -4.37 13.24 -10.65
C ARG A 166 -4.68 12.70 -9.25
N GLY A 167 -5.89 12.95 -8.74
CA GLY A 167 -6.26 12.83 -7.31
C GLY A 167 -6.16 11.42 -6.72
N ARG A 168 -6.05 10.43 -7.61
CA ARG A 168 -6.04 9.02 -7.28
C ARG A 168 -4.60 8.53 -7.16
N LEU A 169 -4.28 7.92 -6.04
CA LEU A 169 -2.96 7.37 -5.76
C LEU A 169 -3.02 5.86 -5.95
N ALA A 170 -2.57 5.36 -7.11
CA ALA A 170 -2.37 3.94 -7.30
C ALA A 170 -1.08 3.53 -6.60
N MET A 171 -1.17 2.60 -5.68
CA MET A 171 -0.05 2.13 -4.87
C MET A 171 0.16 0.63 -5.06
N VAL A 172 1.43 0.22 -5.15
CA VAL A 172 1.87 -1.18 -5.05
C VAL A 172 2.90 -1.28 -3.95
N HIS A 173 2.77 -2.29 -3.09
CA HIS A 173 3.77 -2.64 -2.09
C HIS A 173 4.76 -3.65 -2.68
N ALA A 174 6.05 -3.45 -2.40
CA ALA A 174 7.12 -4.35 -2.75
C ALA A 174 7.80 -4.86 -1.46
N TRP A 175 7.49 -6.10 -1.08
CA TRP A 175 8.04 -6.80 0.09
C TRP A 175 9.44 -7.35 -0.21
N ALA A 176 10.36 -6.44 -0.51
CA ALA A 176 11.74 -6.75 -0.85
C ALA A 176 12.70 -6.67 0.35
N GLY A 177 12.18 -6.33 1.55
CA GLY A 177 12.94 -6.26 2.79
C GLY A 177 13.30 -7.63 3.39
N PRO A 178 13.89 -7.66 4.60
CA PRO A 178 14.28 -8.89 5.29
C PRO A 178 13.09 -9.77 5.72
N ILE A 179 11.90 -9.19 5.88
CA ILE A 179 10.69 -9.93 6.23
C ILE A 179 9.99 -10.35 4.95
N PRO A 180 9.91 -11.66 4.64
CA PRO A 180 9.20 -12.12 3.46
C PRO A 180 7.70 -11.89 3.62
N ASN A 181 6.98 -11.83 2.48
CA ASN A 181 5.52 -11.89 2.49
C ASN A 181 5.07 -13.29 2.03
N PRO A 182 4.36 -14.06 2.89
CA PRO A 182 3.84 -15.39 2.55
C PRO A 182 2.91 -15.42 1.33
N ASP A 183 2.30 -14.28 0.97
CA ASP A 183 1.33 -14.16 -0.12
C ASP A 183 1.97 -13.60 -1.41
N GLY A 184 3.29 -13.44 -1.41
CA GLY A 184 4.08 -13.00 -2.56
C GLY A 184 4.62 -11.57 -2.41
N PRO A 185 5.62 -11.22 -3.23
CA PRO A 185 6.38 -9.97 -3.08
C PRO A 185 5.58 -8.70 -3.35
N PHE A 186 4.39 -8.81 -3.96
CA PHE A 186 3.52 -7.69 -4.30
C PHE A 186 2.11 -7.80 -3.72
N ALA A 187 1.88 -8.66 -2.72
CA ALA A 187 0.59 -8.71 -2.03
C ALA A 187 0.28 -7.36 -1.35
N SER A 188 -0.98 -6.94 -1.26
CA SER A 188 -1.33 -5.66 -0.64
C SER A 188 -1.10 -5.61 0.87
N HIS A 189 -1.06 -6.76 1.52
CA HIS A 189 -0.86 -6.89 2.96
C HIS A 189 0.15 -7.99 3.24
N ASN A 190 0.89 -7.88 4.34
CA ASN A 190 1.79 -8.92 4.83
C ASN A 190 1.25 -9.52 6.12
N ARG A 191 0.55 -10.66 5.99
CA ARG A 191 -0.05 -11.38 7.12
C ARG A 191 0.95 -11.93 8.14
N LEU A 192 2.25 -11.93 7.84
CA LEU A 192 3.30 -12.33 8.77
C LEU A 192 3.57 -11.28 9.86
N LEU A 193 3.37 -9.98 9.58
CA LEU A 193 3.77 -8.90 10.49
C LEU A 193 3.21 -9.04 11.92
N PRO A 194 1.88 -9.24 12.13
CA PRO A 194 1.35 -9.30 13.49
C PRO A 194 1.83 -10.52 14.28
N TYR A 195 2.24 -11.61 13.61
CA TYR A 195 2.88 -12.73 14.30
C TYR A 195 4.24 -12.29 14.88
N LEU A 196 5.04 -11.58 14.08
CA LEU A 196 6.35 -11.09 14.52
C LEU A 196 6.24 -10.00 15.58
N GLU A 197 5.28 -9.07 15.44
CA GLU A 197 5.00 -8.02 16.43
C GLU A 197 4.69 -8.61 17.82
N LEU A 198 3.98 -9.75 17.86
CA LEU A 198 3.65 -10.50 19.08
C LEU A 198 4.75 -11.46 19.54
N GLY A 199 5.89 -11.51 18.85
CA GLY A 199 7.00 -12.41 19.17
C GLY A 199 6.72 -13.89 18.88
N LEU A 200 5.73 -14.18 18.02
CA LEU A 200 5.40 -15.54 17.60
C LEU A 200 6.36 -16.03 16.51
N PRO A 201 6.55 -17.36 16.37
CA PRO A 201 7.36 -17.93 15.30
C PRO A 201 6.80 -17.60 13.92
N ALA A 202 7.66 -17.22 12.97
CA ALA A 202 7.26 -16.80 11.63
C ALA A 202 6.48 -17.89 10.87
N GLU A 203 6.83 -19.15 11.09
CA GLU A 203 6.17 -20.30 10.47
C GLU A 203 4.71 -20.48 10.91
N TRP A 204 4.26 -19.80 11.98
CA TRP A 204 2.86 -19.81 12.38
C TRP A 204 1.97 -19.10 11.36
N ALA A 205 2.53 -18.11 10.65
CA ALA A 205 1.83 -17.49 9.55
C ALA A 205 1.61 -18.47 8.37
N ASN A 206 2.33 -19.60 8.24
CA ASN A 206 2.21 -20.48 7.07
C ASN A 206 0.85 -21.19 6.98
N GLY A 207 -0.03 -20.74 6.08
CA GLY A 207 -1.39 -21.29 5.94
C GLY A 207 -2.44 -20.63 6.85
N ALA A 208 -2.05 -19.66 7.67
CA ALA A 208 -3.00 -18.82 8.39
C ALA A 208 -3.75 -17.88 7.45
N GLY A 209 -5.07 -17.74 7.60
CA GLY A 209 -5.87 -16.83 6.79
C GLY A 209 -5.71 -15.36 7.20
N MET A 210 -6.13 -14.44 6.31
CA MET A 210 -6.08 -13.00 6.57
C MET A 210 -6.85 -12.59 7.84
N ALA A 211 -8.01 -13.21 8.10
CA ALA A 211 -8.79 -12.95 9.32
C ALA A 211 -8.04 -13.31 10.61
N ALA A 212 -7.18 -14.34 10.60
CA ALA A 212 -6.35 -14.65 11.77
C ALA A 212 -5.28 -13.56 11.98
N ALA A 213 -4.62 -13.11 10.91
CA ALA A 213 -3.64 -12.03 11.00
C ALA A 213 -4.28 -10.71 11.48
N ARG A 214 -5.45 -10.32 10.95
CA ARG A 214 -6.19 -9.15 11.42
C ARG A 214 -6.62 -9.28 12.89
N GLY A 215 -7.03 -10.47 13.32
CA GLY A 215 -7.33 -10.74 14.73
C GLY A 215 -6.10 -10.60 15.64
N LEU A 216 -4.93 -11.03 15.18
CA LEU A 216 -3.68 -10.84 15.91
C LEU A 216 -3.28 -9.36 16.02
N VAL A 217 -3.54 -8.54 14.99
CA VAL A 217 -3.34 -7.08 15.07
C VAL A 217 -4.07 -6.51 16.29
N LEU A 218 -5.31 -6.93 16.56
CA LEU A 218 -6.07 -6.42 17.73
C LEU A 218 -5.32 -6.65 19.05
N ALA A 219 -4.54 -7.73 19.16
CA ALA A 219 -3.80 -8.10 20.35
C ALA A 219 -2.47 -7.35 20.52
N THR A 220 -1.93 -6.76 19.44
CA THR A 220 -0.69 -5.97 19.46
C THR A 220 -0.82 -4.70 20.33
N PRO A 221 0.29 -4.08 20.74
CA PRO A 221 0.27 -2.73 21.32
C PRO A 221 -0.46 -1.75 20.39
N ASP A 222 -1.39 -0.99 20.94
CA ASP A 222 -2.23 0.00 20.25
C ASP A 222 -3.01 -0.55 19.03
N GLY A 223 -3.16 -1.88 18.92
CA GLY A 223 -3.77 -2.53 17.75
C GLY A 223 -5.22 -2.11 17.49
N CYS A 224 -5.97 -1.81 18.56
CA CYS A 224 -7.35 -1.33 18.46
C CYS A 224 -7.42 0.11 17.95
N GLU A 225 -6.58 0.99 18.47
CA GLU A 225 -6.44 2.37 18.06
C GLU A 225 -5.99 2.45 16.60
N ARG A 226 -4.96 1.68 16.22
CA ARG A 226 -4.44 1.60 14.83
C ARG A 226 -5.50 1.12 13.84
N THR A 227 -6.34 0.16 14.24
CA THR A 227 -7.43 -0.35 13.40
C THR A 227 -8.54 0.70 13.17
N LEU A 228 -8.67 1.69 14.07
CA LEU A 228 -9.77 2.67 14.05
C LEU A 228 -9.35 4.09 13.64
N GLU A 229 -8.06 4.45 13.64
CA GLU A 229 -7.55 5.81 13.47
C GLU A 229 -8.14 6.55 12.25
N GLY A 230 -8.01 5.98 11.05
CA GLY A 230 -8.57 6.55 9.82
C GLY A 230 -10.11 6.52 9.76
N PRO A 231 -10.74 5.35 9.95
CA PRO A 231 -12.19 5.23 9.92
C PRO A 231 -12.94 6.18 10.86
N VAL A 232 -12.46 6.37 12.09
CA VAL A 232 -13.09 7.26 13.09
C VAL A 232 -13.15 8.69 12.58
N TRP A 233 -12.03 9.21 12.05
CA TRP A 233 -11.97 10.58 11.57
C TRP A 233 -12.85 10.79 10.33
N ILE A 234 -12.84 9.86 9.38
CA ILE A 234 -13.56 9.97 8.10
C ILE A 234 -15.05 9.79 8.28
N ALA A 235 -15.48 8.85 9.13
CA ALA A 235 -16.90 8.66 9.42
C ALA A 235 -17.47 9.72 10.39
N ASN A 236 -16.65 10.62 10.93
CA ASN A 236 -17.06 11.59 11.95
C ASN A 236 -17.71 10.90 13.16
N ILE A 237 -17.09 9.82 13.64
CA ILE A 237 -17.60 9.02 14.75
C ILE A 237 -17.58 9.86 16.03
N PRO A 238 -18.72 10.04 16.74
CA PRO A 238 -18.74 10.76 18.02
C PRO A 238 -17.93 10.03 19.09
N GLY A 239 -17.28 10.77 19.99
CA GLY A 239 -16.39 10.17 21.00
C GLY A 239 -17.07 9.15 21.94
N GLY A 240 -18.39 9.20 22.12
CA GLY A 240 -19.13 8.15 22.84
C GLY A 240 -19.18 6.82 22.10
N GLN A 241 -19.39 6.88 20.77
CA GLN A 241 -19.38 5.72 19.88
C GLN A 241 -17.95 5.18 19.73
N GLU A 242 -16.96 6.06 19.54
CA GLU A 242 -15.53 5.68 19.48
C GLU A 242 -15.07 4.90 20.73
N ARG A 243 -15.42 5.36 21.93
CA ARG A 243 -15.12 4.61 23.17
C ARG A 243 -15.79 3.24 23.22
N ALA A 244 -17.02 3.12 22.71
CA ALA A 244 -17.70 1.83 22.63
C ALA A 244 -17.01 0.89 21.61
N LEU A 245 -16.55 1.44 20.48
CA LEU A 245 -15.74 0.73 19.49
C LEU A 245 -14.43 0.22 20.09
N LEU A 246 -13.65 1.08 20.74
CA LEU A 246 -12.40 0.69 21.40
C LEU A 246 -12.63 -0.37 22.48
N ALA A 247 -13.69 -0.25 23.28
CA ALA A 247 -14.03 -1.25 24.31
C ALA A 247 -14.42 -2.62 23.70
N GLY A 248 -15.18 -2.64 22.60
CA GLY A 248 -15.51 -3.86 21.88
C GLY A 248 -14.27 -4.52 21.26
N CYS A 249 -13.38 -3.72 20.68
CA CYS A 249 -12.10 -4.20 20.16
C CYS A 249 -11.23 -4.79 21.27
N ALA A 250 -11.12 -4.11 22.42
CA ALA A 250 -10.33 -4.59 23.56
C ALA A 250 -10.81 -5.97 24.05
N GLN A 251 -12.13 -6.21 24.08
CA GLN A 251 -12.68 -7.54 24.43
C GLN A 251 -12.26 -8.62 23.42
N ALA A 252 -12.27 -8.31 22.13
CA ALA A 252 -11.79 -9.21 21.09
C ALA A 252 -10.28 -9.47 21.22
N ALA A 253 -9.49 -8.42 21.49
CA ALA A 253 -8.05 -8.53 21.74
C ALA A 253 -7.73 -9.41 22.94
N ASP A 254 -8.48 -9.29 24.05
CA ASP A 254 -8.29 -10.10 25.24
C ASP A 254 -8.55 -11.59 24.99
N HIS A 255 -9.52 -11.91 24.12
CA HIS A 255 -9.75 -13.29 23.69
C HIS A 255 -8.52 -13.89 22.97
N VAL A 256 -7.88 -13.11 22.09
CA VAL A 256 -6.65 -13.53 21.40
C VAL A 256 -5.49 -13.66 22.39
N ARG A 257 -5.31 -12.69 23.30
CA ARG A 257 -4.25 -12.72 24.32
C ARG A 257 -4.36 -13.94 25.25
N ALA A 258 -5.58 -14.34 25.61
CA ALA A 258 -5.80 -15.56 26.37
C ALA A 258 -5.34 -16.81 25.61
N ALA A 259 -5.57 -16.87 24.30
CA ALA A 259 -5.08 -17.98 23.46
C ALA A 259 -3.56 -17.96 23.30
N LEU A 260 -2.93 -16.79 23.20
CA LEU A 260 -1.45 -16.67 23.13
C LEU A 260 -0.77 -17.35 24.32
N ALA A 261 -1.36 -17.26 25.52
CA ALA A 261 -0.83 -17.89 26.73
C ALA A 261 -0.80 -19.44 26.68
N THR A 262 -1.52 -20.05 25.74
CA THR A 262 -1.53 -21.51 25.57
C THR A 262 -0.27 -22.03 24.88
N GLY A 263 0.41 -21.19 24.08
CA GLY A 263 1.51 -21.60 23.21
C GLY A 263 1.10 -22.55 22.07
N ASP A 264 -0.20 -22.80 21.86
CA ASP A 264 -0.70 -23.65 20.80
C ASP A 264 -1.08 -22.83 19.57
N ARG A 265 -0.40 -23.09 18.45
CA ARG A 265 -0.61 -22.38 17.19
C ARG A 265 -2.06 -22.46 16.71
N ALA A 266 -2.66 -23.65 16.73
CA ALA A 266 -3.99 -23.85 16.18
C ALA A 266 -5.06 -23.13 17.02
N ALA A 267 -4.91 -23.13 18.34
CA ALA A 267 -5.76 -22.38 19.25
C ALA A 267 -5.63 -20.87 19.04
N VAL A 268 -4.42 -20.35 18.86
CA VAL A 268 -4.17 -18.94 18.55
C VAL A 268 -4.80 -18.53 17.23
N ASP A 269 -4.55 -19.30 16.15
CA ASP A 269 -5.12 -19.01 14.83
C ASP A 269 -6.65 -19.09 14.82
N ALA A 270 -7.25 -19.98 15.62
CA ALA A 270 -8.71 -20.08 15.78
C ALA A 270 -9.28 -18.88 16.56
N ALA A 271 -8.66 -18.54 17.70
CA ALA A 271 -9.08 -17.43 18.54
C ALA A 271 -8.95 -16.08 17.81
N ALA A 272 -7.86 -15.85 17.10
CA ALA A 272 -7.65 -14.63 16.32
C ALA A 272 -8.72 -14.47 15.23
N ARG A 273 -9.02 -15.54 14.49
CA ARG A 273 -10.06 -15.52 13.45
C ARG A 273 -11.44 -15.23 14.03
N GLY A 274 -11.79 -15.89 15.15
CA GLY A 274 -13.06 -15.68 15.84
C GLY A 274 -13.18 -14.27 16.43
N ALA A 275 -12.10 -13.75 17.02
CA ALA A 275 -12.04 -12.39 17.54
C ALA A 275 -12.24 -11.35 16.44
N TRP A 276 -11.57 -11.52 15.29
CA TRP A 276 -11.74 -10.63 14.14
C TRP A 276 -13.18 -10.63 13.61
N GLN A 277 -13.77 -11.80 13.42
CA GLN A 277 -15.17 -11.92 12.96
C GLN A 277 -16.16 -11.29 13.94
N SER A 278 -15.96 -11.51 15.25
CA SER A 278 -16.80 -10.91 16.28
C SER A 278 -16.64 -9.38 16.31
N TRP A 279 -15.41 -8.88 16.14
CA TRP A 279 -15.12 -7.46 16.08
C TRP A 279 -15.73 -6.80 14.85
N GLU A 280 -15.58 -7.38 13.66
CA GLU A 280 -16.20 -6.86 12.42
C GLU A 280 -17.73 -6.81 12.56
N GLY A 281 -18.36 -7.86 13.08
CA GLY A 281 -19.81 -7.87 13.31
C GLY A 281 -20.26 -6.82 14.31
N PHE A 282 -19.48 -6.59 15.37
CA PHE A 282 -19.75 -5.52 16.34
C PHE A 282 -19.59 -4.13 15.70
N LEU A 283 -18.48 -3.88 15.00
CA LEU A 283 -18.23 -2.63 14.29
C LEU A 283 -19.36 -2.32 13.30
N ASP A 284 -19.75 -3.30 12.49
CA ASP A 284 -20.84 -3.16 11.52
C ASP A 284 -22.17 -2.79 12.19
N ALA A 285 -22.49 -3.41 13.34
CA ALA A 285 -23.69 -3.11 14.09
C ALA A 285 -23.66 -1.72 14.76
N GLN A 286 -22.47 -1.20 15.08
CA GLN A 286 -22.31 0.12 15.68
C GLN A 286 -22.34 1.26 14.66
N LEU A 287 -21.89 1.04 13.42
CA LEU A 287 -21.80 2.09 12.41
C LEU A 287 -23.13 2.34 11.69
N THR A 288 -23.46 3.61 11.45
CA THR A 288 -24.60 3.98 10.60
C THR A 288 -24.31 3.73 9.11
N PRO A 289 -25.33 3.64 8.24
CA PRO A 289 -25.12 3.53 6.80
C PRO A 289 -24.25 4.66 6.21
N ASP A 290 -24.40 5.90 6.72
CA ASP A 290 -23.60 7.04 6.29
C ASP A 290 -22.13 6.90 6.70
N GLN A 291 -21.87 6.45 7.93
CA GLN A 291 -20.51 6.20 8.42
C GLN A 291 -19.81 5.12 7.59
N LYS A 292 -20.51 4.02 7.30
CA LYS A 292 -20.00 2.94 6.44
C LYS A 292 -19.67 3.44 5.03
N ARG A 293 -20.55 4.24 4.42
CA ARG A 293 -20.30 4.87 3.11
C ARG A 293 -19.04 5.73 3.13
N ARG A 294 -18.85 6.55 4.18
CA ARG A 294 -17.67 7.42 4.29
C ARG A 294 -16.37 6.64 4.44
N ILE A 295 -16.37 5.58 5.25
CA ILE A 295 -15.20 4.68 5.39
C ILE A 295 -14.89 4.02 4.05
N ALA A 296 -15.90 3.55 3.31
CA ALA A 296 -15.71 2.94 2.00
C ALA A 296 -15.11 3.91 0.96
N ALA A 297 -15.26 5.22 1.13
CA ALA A 297 -14.68 6.22 0.22
C ALA A 297 -13.15 6.38 0.37
N MET A 298 -12.53 5.76 1.39
CA MET A 298 -11.08 5.80 1.58
C MET A 298 -10.32 5.03 0.47
N SER A 299 -10.92 4.03 -0.13
CA SER A 299 -10.26 3.18 -1.11
C SER A 299 -11.23 2.77 -2.21
N GLU A 300 -10.89 3.11 -3.46
CA GLU A 300 -11.75 2.85 -4.62
C GLU A 300 -11.66 1.38 -5.06
N HIS A 301 -10.46 0.81 -4.97
CA HIS A 301 -10.16 -0.56 -5.38
C HIS A 301 -9.06 -1.15 -4.49
N GLY A 302 -9.33 -2.24 -3.76
CA GLY A 302 -8.28 -3.06 -3.15
C GLY A 302 -8.34 -3.26 -1.63
N MET A 303 -9.23 -2.58 -0.93
CA MET A 303 -9.71 -3.15 0.32
C MET A 303 -10.73 -4.23 -0.06
N ASP A 304 -10.29 -5.48 -0.06
CA ASP A 304 -11.16 -6.59 0.36
C ASP A 304 -11.61 -6.28 1.81
N HIS A 305 -12.44 -5.26 1.96
CA HIS A 305 -13.48 -5.20 2.97
C HIS A 305 -14.41 -6.33 2.56
N GLY A 306 -14.13 -7.52 3.08
CA GLY A 306 -14.85 -8.77 2.89
C GLY A 306 -15.84 -8.77 1.74
N ALA A 307 -15.51 -9.45 0.65
CA ALA A 307 -16.58 -10.13 -0.09
C ALA A 307 -17.38 -10.93 0.95
N HIS A 308 -18.56 -10.40 1.24
CA HIS A 308 -19.61 -10.73 2.20
C HIS A 308 -19.49 -12.03 2.99
#